data_AF-A0AAV6D4R2-F1
#
_entry.id   AF-A0AAV6D4R2-F1
#
_cell.length_a   1.000
_cell.length_b   1.000
_cell.length_c   1.000
_cell.angle_alpha   90.00
_cell.angle_beta   90.00
_cell.angle_gamma   90.00
#
_symmetry.space_group_name_H-M   'P 1'
#
loop_
_entity.id
_entity.type
_entity.pdbx_description
1 polymer ?
#
loop_
_entity_poly.entity_id
_entity_poly.type
_entity_poly.pdbx_seq_one_letter_code
_entity_poly.pdbx_strand_id
1 'polypeptide(L)' 'MTAVEIIEEIKRLPKPEQSRVIQFARNVTGNRMLKGEELGALAKRMVDAKNPAEADRLKEEIVRGFYGNEPHA' A
#
# COMPACT_ATOMS: atom_id res chain seq x y z
N MET A 1 -20.55 14.43 -5.98
CA MET A 1 -19.64 13.31 -5.75
C MET A 1 -18.54 13.75 -4.80
N THR A 2 -18.72 13.45 -3.52
CA THR A 2 -17.78 13.74 -2.42
C THR A 2 -17.02 12.48 -2.02
N ALA A 3 -15.94 12.61 -1.25
CA ALA A 3 -15.19 11.46 -0.74
C ALA A 3 -16.07 10.52 0.11
N VAL A 4 -17.01 11.08 0.87
CA VAL A 4 -17.96 10.31 1.68
C VAL A 4 -18.90 9.50 0.79
N GLU A 5 -19.44 10.12 -0.25
CA GLU A 5 -20.30 9.44 -1.23
C GLU A 5 -19.56 8.30 -1.93
N ILE A 6 -18.29 8.50 -2.32
CA ILE A 6 -17.45 7.47 -2.95
C ILE A 6 -17.23 6.26 -2.01
N ILE A 7 -16.97 6.50 -0.72
CA ILE A 7 -16.74 5.43 0.26
C ILE A 7 -18.01 4.59 0.46
N GLU A 8 -19.17 5.23 0.54
CA GLU A 8 -20.45 4.52 0.69
C GLU A 8 -20.77 3.68 -0.55
N GLU A 9 -20.44 4.16 -1.74
CA GLU A 9 -20.58 3.37 -2.96
C GLU A 9 -19.62 2.16 -2.97
N ILE A 10 -18.35 2.33 -2.57
CA ILE A 10 -17.39 1.21 -2.47
C ILE A 10 -17.88 0.12 -1.49
N LYS A 11 -18.46 0.52 -0.34
CA LYS A 11 -19.01 -0.43 0.64
C LYS A 11 -20.15 -1.28 0.07
N ARG A 12 -20.92 -0.73 -0.87
CA ARG A 12 -22.07 -1.40 -1.52
C ARG A 12 -21.66 -2.30 -2.68
N LEU A 13 -20.42 -2.22 -3.16
CA LEU A 13 -19.94 -3.06 -4.25
C LEU A 13 -19.92 -4.55 -3.88
N PRO A 14 -20.13 -5.47 -4.85
CA PRO A 14 -19.85 -6.88 -4.68
C PRO A 14 -18.39 -7.13 -4.26
N LYS A 15 -18.14 -8.22 -3.51
CA LYS A 15 -16.79 -8.58 -3.02
C LYS A 15 -15.69 -8.57 -4.11
N PRO A 16 -15.91 -9.08 -5.34
CA PRO A 16 -14.91 -9.01 -6.40
C PRO A 16 -14.52 -7.57 -6.78
N GLU A 17 -15.50 -6.65 -6.81
CA GLU A 17 -15.28 -5.25 -7.15
C GLU A 17 -14.59 -4.49 -6.00
N GLN A 18 -14.94 -4.78 -4.74
CA GLN A 18 -14.20 -4.25 -3.59
C GLN A 18 -12.72 -4.64 -3.66
N SER A 19 -12.42 -5.89 -4.01
CA SER A 19 -11.04 -6.36 -4.18
C SER A 19 -10.30 -5.60 -5.30
N ARG A 20 -10.97 -5.24 -6.40
CA ARG A 20 -10.39 -4.41 -7.46
C ARG A 20 -10.07 -3.00 -6.99
N VAL A 21 -10.96 -2.37 -6.22
CA VAL A 21 -10.71 -1.05 -5.64
C VAL A 21 -9.49 -1.07 -4.70
N ILE A 22 -9.37 -2.12 -3.89
CA ILE A 22 -8.20 -2.32 -3.01
C ILE A 22 -6.92 -2.51 -3.83
N GLN A 23 -6.95 -3.31 -4.90
CA GLN A 23 -5.81 -3.47 -5.80
C GLN A 23 -5.43 -2.16 -6.50
N PHE A 24 -6.41 -1.42 -7.00
CA PHE A 24 -6.19 -0.11 -7.60
C PHE A 24 -5.55 0.86 -6.60
N ALA A 25 -6.09 0.97 -5.39
CA ALA A 25 -5.52 1.84 -4.36
C ALA A 25 -4.07 1.47 -4.04
N ARG A 26 -3.76 0.17 -3.92
CA ARG A 26 -2.39 -0.34 -3.74
C ARG A 26 -1.48 0.02 -4.91
N ASN A 27 -1.97 -0.08 -6.14
CA ASN A 27 -1.22 0.25 -7.34
C ASN A 27 -0.98 1.76 -7.46
N VAL A 28 -1.96 2.60 -7.12
CA VAL A 28 -1.83 4.05 -7.09
C VAL A 28 -0.83 4.50 -6.02
N THR A 29 -0.85 3.87 -4.84
CA THR A 29 0.20 4.11 -3.83
C THR A 29 1.56 3.55 -4.25
N GLY A 30 1.60 2.42 -4.95
CA GLY A 30 2.84 1.80 -5.44
C GLY A 30 3.46 2.52 -6.65
N ASN A 31 2.69 3.31 -7.40
CA ASN A 31 3.20 4.12 -8.51
C ASN A 31 3.89 5.41 -8.07
N ARG A 32 3.92 5.69 -6.76
CA ARG A 32 4.59 6.86 -6.21
C ARG A 32 5.77 6.41 -5.36
N MET A 33 6.96 6.93 -5.64
CA MET A 33 8.09 6.81 -4.72
C MET A 33 7.72 7.42 -3.38
N LEU A 34 7.91 6.66 -2.30
CA LEU A 34 7.72 7.13 -0.94
C LEU A 34 8.79 8.17 -0.60
N LYS A 35 8.42 9.19 0.17
CA LYS A 35 9.39 10.14 0.71
C LYS A 35 10.25 9.47 1.79
N GLY A 36 11.43 10.05 2.05
CA GLY A 36 12.36 9.53 3.08
C GLY A 36 11.73 9.36 4.47
N GLU A 37 10.83 10.28 4.86
CA GLU A 37 10.08 10.17 6.13
C GLU A 37 9.14 8.95 6.17
N GLU A 38 8.48 8.65 5.05
CA GLU A 38 7.56 7.51 4.92
C GLU A 38 8.34 6.19 4.94
N LEU A 39 9.48 6.14 4.25
CA LEU A 39 10.42 5.01 4.28
C LEU A 39 10.99 4.79 5.69
N GLY A 40 11.35 5.87 6.39
CA GLY A 40 11.84 5.81 7.77
C GLY A 40 10.77 5.28 8.74
N ALA A 41 9.51 5.68 8.55
CA ALA A 41 8.40 5.17 9.33
C ALA A 41 8.16 3.67 9.12
N LEU A 42 8.26 3.19 7.86
CA LEU A 42 8.17 1.76 7.55
C LEU A 42 9.34 0.97 8.14
N ALA A 43 10.56 1.50 8.06
CA ALA A 43 11.75 0.86 8.63
C ALA A 43 11.64 0.72 10.16
N LYS A 44 11.12 1.75 10.85
CA LYS A 44 10.85 1.70 12.28
C LYS A 44 9.84 0.60 12.63
N ARG A 45 8.72 0.54 11.90
CA ARG A 45 7.71 -0.51 12.09
C ARG A 45 8.24 -1.91 11.82
N MET A 46 9.17 -2.06 10.87
CA MET A 46 9.80 -3.34 10.56
C MET A 46 10.69 -3.82 11.72
N VAL A 47 11.45 -2.92 12.35
CA VAL A 47 12.27 -3.24 13.54
C VAL A 47 11.39 -3.57 14.74
N ASP A 48 10.26 -2.88 14.90
CA ASP A 48 9.32 -3.08 16.00
C ASP A 48 8.41 -4.32 15.79
N ALA A 49 8.43 -4.94 14.60
CA ALA A 49 7.58 -6.07 14.26
C ALA A 49 7.97 -7.33 15.06
N LYS A 50 7.01 -7.89 15.79
CA LYS A 50 7.19 -9.13 16.56
C LYS A 50 7.05 -10.38 15.69
N ASN A 51 6.40 -10.26 14.54
CA ASN A 51 6.15 -11.34 13.61
C ASN A 51 7.10 -11.23 12.40
N PRO A 52 7.92 -12.26 12.13
CA PRO A 52 8.78 -12.31 10.95
C PRO A 52 8.04 -12.05 9.63
N ALA A 53 6.81 -12.59 9.47
CA ALA A 53 6.03 -12.40 8.25
C ALA A 53 5.56 -10.95 8.06
N GLU A 54 5.39 -10.20 9.15
CA GLU A 54 5.08 -8.77 9.08
C GLU A 54 6.33 -7.96 8.72
N ALA A 55 7.48 -8.32 9.28
CA ALA A 55 8.76 -7.71 8.94
C ALA A 55 9.10 -7.91 7.45
N ASP A 56 8.90 -9.11 6.91
CA ASP A 56 9.11 -9.40 5.48
C ASP A 56 8.19 -8.57 4.59
N ARG A 57 6.93 -8.42 4.97
CA ARG A 57 5.98 -7.59 4.23
C ARG A 57 6.37 -6.12 4.24
N LEU A 58 6.80 -5.60 5.39
CA LEU A 58 7.25 -4.21 5.51
C LEU A 58 8.53 -3.96 4.71
N LYS A 59 9.43 -4.95 4.66
CA LYS A 59 10.62 -4.90 3.80
C LYS A 59 10.26 -4.78 2.33
N GLU A 60 9.31 -5.59 1.84
CA GLU A 60 8.83 -5.49 0.46
C GLU A 60 8.21 -4.12 0.16
N GLU A 61 7.46 -3.56 1.13
CA GLU A 61 6.85 -2.23 1.01
C GLU A 61 7.90 -1.12 0.94
N ILE A 62 8.99 -1.21 1.72
CA ILE A 62 10.13 -0.29 1.65
C ILE A 62 10.82 -0.37 0.27
N VAL A 63 11.10 -1.58 -0.21
CA VAL A 63 11.74 -1.77 -1.53
C VAL A 63 10.88 -1.20 -2.65
N ARG A 64 9.58 -1.53 -2.67
CA ARG A 64 8.64 -0.98 -3.67
C ARG A 64 8.47 0.53 -3.54
N GLY A 65 8.42 1.05 -2.32
CA GLY A 65 8.32 2.48 -2.08
C GLY A 65 9.57 3.25 -2.50
N PHE A 66 10.75 2.64 -2.39
CA PHE A 66 12.01 3.26 -2.79
C PHE A 66 12.19 3.27 -4.31
N TYR A 67 11.91 2.16 -4.99
CA TYR A 67 12.11 2.02 -6.44
C TYR A 67 10.89 2.39 -7.29
N GLY A 68 9.70 2.50 -6.69
CA GLY A 68 8.45 2.59 -7.42
C GLY A 68 8.07 1.27 -8.11
N ASN A 69 6.93 1.25 -8.79
CA ASN A 69 6.40 0.08 -9.51
C ASN A 69 7.08 -0.18 -10.88
N GLU A 70 8.28 0.36 -11.15
CA GLU A 70 8.98 0.01 -12.39
C GLU A 70 9.45 -1.45 -12.34
N PRO A 71 9.06 -2.29 -13.33
CA PRO A 71 9.63 -3.62 -13.45
C PRO A 71 11.11 -3.48 -13.80
N HIS A 72 11.99 -3.84 -12.87
CA HIS A 72 13.39 -4.06 -13.22
C HIS A 72 13.45 -5.26 -14.19
N ALA A 73 14.02 -5.01 -15.37
CA ALA A 73 14.26 -5.97 -16.44
C ALA A 73 15.14 -7.14 -16.01
#